data_AF-A0A250FQR0-F1
#
_entry.id   AF-A0A250FQR0-F1
#
_cell.length_a   1.000
_cell.length_b   1.000
_cell.length_c   1.000
_cell.angle_alpha   90.00
_cell.angle_beta   90.00
_cell.angle_gamma   90.00
#
_symmetry.space_group_name_H-M   'P 1'
#
loop_
_entity.id
_entity.type
_entity.pdbx_description
1 polymer ?
#
loop_
_entity_poly.entity_id
_entity_poly.type
_entity_poly.pdbx_seq_one_letter_code
_entity_poly.pdbx_strand_id
1 'polypeptide(L)'
;MTIIELIKQIKPFPVLFIRKHSIFNLEVFIDGWYYRDEEEDVKADILYTDFYEWLRKRYNMNDSRGWADILYYKFETEEKALDEFFVLFNTFYKEKYKTSLW
;
A
#
# COMPACT_ATOMS: atom_id res chain seq x y z
N MET A 1 6.63 14.79 4.99
CA MET A 1 5.97 14.20 3.81
C MET A 1 5.11 13.07 4.33
N THR A 2 3.85 12.93 3.92
CA THR A 2 2.97 11.84 4.37
C THR A 2 3.17 10.59 3.52
N ILE A 3 2.74 9.43 4.03
CA ILE A 3 2.75 8.19 3.24
C ILE A 3 1.87 8.29 1.98
N ILE A 4 0.78 9.07 2.05
CA ILE A 4 -0.09 9.33 0.90
C ILE A 4 0.66 10.13 -0.17
N GLU A 5 1.38 11.18 0.23
CA GLU A 5 2.20 11.98 -0.68
C GLU A 5 3.29 11.13 -1.32
N LEU A 6 3.93 10.26 -0.55
CA LEU A 6 4.92 9.31 -1.05
C LEU A 6 4.32 8.36 -2.09
N ILE A 7 3.20 7.70 -1.77
CA ILE A 7 2.52 6.76 -2.68
C ILE A 7 2.11 7.46 -3.98
N LYS A 8 1.64 8.72 -3.90
CA LYS A 8 1.32 9.53 -5.09
C LYS A 8 2.54 9.81 -5.97
N GLN A 9 3.72 10.02 -5.39
CA GLN A 9 4.98 10.21 -6.15
C GLN A 9 5.46 8.91 -6.80
N ILE A 10 5.32 7.77 -6.11
CA ILE A 10 5.75 6.47 -6.62
C ILE A 10 4.85 6.00 -7.77
N LYS A 11 3.52 6.14 -7.64
CA LYS A 11 2.52 5.62 -8.57
C LYS A 11 2.82 5.84 -10.07
N PRO A 12 3.18 7.03 -10.57
CA PRO A 12 3.39 7.24 -12.00
C PRO A 12 4.58 6.46 -12.55
N PHE A 13 5.62 6.22 -11.74
CA PHE A 13 6.86 5.59 -12.18
C PHE A 13 7.47 4.68 -11.08
N PRO A 14 6.79 3.60 -10.65
CA PRO A 14 7.18 2.84 -9.47
C PRO A 14 8.61 2.29 -9.60
N VAL A 15 8.97 1.76 -10.78
CA VAL A 15 10.30 1.19 -11.05
C VAL A 15 11.44 2.18 -10.79
N LEU A 16 11.23 3.50 -10.92
CA LEU A 16 12.27 4.50 -10.60
C LEU A 16 12.61 4.55 -9.11
N PHE A 17 11.64 4.24 -8.24
CA PHE A 17 11.81 4.25 -6.79
C PHE A 17 12.24 2.87 -6.27
N ILE A 18 11.61 1.82 -6.78
CA ILE A 18 11.68 0.47 -6.20
C ILE A 18 12.41 -0.55 -7.07
N ARG A 19 13.02 -0.10 -8.18
CA ARG A 19 13.88 -0.86 -9.12
C ARG A 19 13.20 -2.01 -9.90
N LYS A 20 12.20 -2.67 -9.33
CA LYS A 20 11.43 -3.76 -9.93
C LYS A 20 9.95 -3.48 -9.74
N HIS A 21 9.13 -3.81 -10.74
CA HIS A 21 7.67 -3.68 -10.65
C HIS A 21 7.12 -4.78 -9.74
N SER A 22 7.23 -4.59 -8.43
CA SER A 22 6.97 -5.63 -7.43
C SER A 22 6.30 -5.05 -6.20
N ILE A 23 5.22 -5.71 -5.75
CA ILE A 23 4.53 -5.36 -4.50
C ILE A 23 5.45 -5.45 -3.27
N PHE A 24 6.34 -6.44 -3.23
CA PHE A 24 7.27 -6.62 -2.11
C PHE A 24 8.40 -5.59 -2.13
N ASN A 25 8.88 -5.20 -3.33
CA ASN A 25 9.81 -4.08 -3.41
C ASN A 25 9.17 -2.75 -2.99
N LEU A 26 7.86 -2.57 -3.26
CA LEU A 26 7.12 -1.42 -2.75
C LEU A 26 7.04 -1.46 -1.23
N GLU A 27 6.64 -2.59 -0.65
CA GLU A 27 6.54 -2.77 0.80
C GLU A 27 7.85 -2.43 1.50
N VAL A 28 8.95 -3.08 1.12
CA VAL A 28 10.27 -2.85 1.75
C VAL A 28 10.73 -1.40 1.58
N PHE A 29 10.44 -0.77 0.44
CA PHE A 29 10.76 0.65 0.25
C PHE A 29 9.97 1.56 1.19
N ILE A 30 8.65 1.32 1.34
CA ILE A 30 7.80 2.09 2.24
C ILE A 30 8.19 1.83 3.69
N ASP A 31 8.50 0.59 4.07
CA ASP A 31 9.00 0.23 5.41
C ASP A 31 10.27 1.02 5.73
N GLY A 32 11.26 0.99 4.82
CA GLY A 32 12.51 1.74 5.01
C GLY A 32 12.29 3.26 5.06
N TRP A 33 11.33 3.79 4.30
CA TRP A 33 10.94 5.19 4.37
C TRP A 33 10.25 5.54 5.70
N TYR A 34 9.43 4.64 6.21
CA TYR A 34 8.67 4.78 7.46
C TYR A 34 9.61 4.82 8.67
N TYR A 35 10.57 3.90 8.77
CA TYR A 35 11.55 3.85 9.86
C TYR A 35 12.61 4.97 9.85
N ARG A 36 12.54 5.92 8.91
CA ARG A 36 13.46 7.08 8.90
C ARG A 36 13.20 8.02 10.08
N ASP A 37 11.96 8.15 10.53
CA ASP A 37 11.53 9.19 11.46
C ASP A 37 10.48 8.65 12.44
N GLU A 38 10.92 8.32 13.66
CA GLU A 38 10.09 7.73 14.72
C GLU A 38 8.97 8.69 15.21
N GLU A 39 9.07 10.00 14.94
CA GLU A 39 8.01 10.96 15.28
C GLU A 39 6.89 11.02 14.22
N GLU A 40 7.09 10.44 13.03
CA GLU A 40 6.10 10.41 11.93
C GLU A 40 5.16 9.19 11.97
N ASP A 41 5.23 8.36 13.02
CA ASP A 41 4.49 7.09 13.16
C ASP A 41 2.97 7.21 12.86
N VAL A 42 2.33 8.27 13.35
CA VAL A 42 0.88 8.52 13.17
C VAL A 42 0.47 8.66 11.69
N LYS A 43 1.41 8.94 10.78
CA LYS A 43 1.11 9.18 9.36
C LYS A 43 0.99 7.90 8.53
N ALA A 44 1.47 6.76 9.02
CA ALA A 44 1.49 5.50 8.25
C ALA A 44 0.31 4.56 8.56
N ASP A 45 -0.46 4.85 9.62
CA ASP A 45 -1.65 4.07 10.02
C ASP A 45 -2.65 3.86 8.89
N ILE A 46 -2.77 4.83 7.99
CA ILE A 46 -3.65 4.70 6.82
C ILE A 46 -3.30 3.48 5.95
N LEU A 47 -2.02 3.12 5.86
CA LEU A 47 -1.56 1.95 5.10
C LEU A 47 -1.53 0.69 5.97
N TYR A 48 -0.83 0.74 7.11
CA TYR A 48 -0.55 -0.46 7.90
C TYR A 48 -1.71 -0.90 8.79
N THR A 49 -2.62 0.01 9.14
CA THR A 49 -3.79 -0.31 9.97
C THR A 49 -5.06 -0.26 9.14
N ASP A 50 -5.41 0.90 8.56
CA ASP A 50 -6.71 1.10 7.95
C ASP A 50 -6.89 0.34 6.63
N PHE A 51 -5.94 0.50 5.69
CA PHE A 51 -5.99 -0.17 4.41
C PHE A 51 -5.83 -1.68 4.56
N TYR A 52 -4.92 -2.11 5.44
CA TYR A 52 -4.77 -3.51 5.83
C TYR A 52 -6.09 -4.13 6.33
N GLU A 53 -6.75 -3.50 7.32
CA GLU A 53 -8.02 -3.99 7.85
C GLU A 53 -9.15 -3.94 6.81
N TRP A 54 -9.13 -2.96 5.92
CA TRP A 54 -10.05 -2.89 4.78
C TRP A 54 -9.86 -4.06 3.81
N LEU A 55 -8.62 -4.39 3.46
CA LEU A 55 -8.31 -5.54 2.60
C LEU A 55 -8.75 -6.86 3.24
N ARG A 56 -8.44 -7.04 4.54
CA ARG A 56 -8.84 -8.23 5.29
C ARG A 56 -10.34 -8.47 5.26
N LYS A 57 -11.13 -7.41 5.52
CA LYS A 57 -12.60 -7.47 5.45
C LYS A 57 -13.08 -7.76 4.04
N ARG A 58 -12.54 -7.06 3.03
CA ARG A 58 -12.92 -7.21 1.62
C ARG A 58 -12.74 -8.64 1.12
N TYR A 59 -11.67 -9.30 1.55
CA TYR A 59 -11.30 -10.63 1.08
C TYR A 59 -11.63 -11.76 2.05
N ASN A 60 -12.34 -11.46 3.15
CA ASN A 60 -12.70 -12.39 4.22
C ASN A 60 -11.49 -13.19 4.75
N MET A 61 -10.40 -12.47 5.06
CA MET A 61 -9.13 -13.03 5.50
C MET A 61 -8.91 -12.79 7.00
N ASN A 62 -8.55 -13.87 7.71
CA ASN A 62 -8.35 -13.89 9.17
C ASN A 62 -6.95 -14.37 9.58
N ASP A 63 -5.99 -14.34 8.65
CA ASP A 63 -4.58 -14.63 8.95
C ASP A 63 -3.80 -13.35 9.31
N SER A 64 -2.51 -13.52 9.61
CA SER A 64 -1.60 -12.47 10.07
C SER A 64 -0.67 -11.93 8.97
N ARG A 65 -1.06 -12.06 7.70
CA ARG A 65 -0.24 -11.59 6.57
C ARG A 65 -0.22 -10.08 6.47
N GLY A 66 0.85 -9.50 5.94
CA GLY A 66 0.91 -8.08 5.61
C GLY A 66 -0.04 -7.71 4.46
N TRP A 67 -0.26 -6.42 4.24
CA TRP A 67 -1.08 -5.94 3.13
C TRP A 67 -0.50 -6.37 1.76
N ALA A 68 0.82 -6.41 1.61
CA ALA A 68 1.49 -6.86 0.38
C ALA A 68 1.27 -8.35 0.12
N ASP A 69 1.41 -9.19 1.15
CA ASP A 69 1.14 -10.63 1.09
C ASP A 69 -0.32 -10.93 0.73
N ILE A 70 -1.28 -10.18 1.29
CA ILE A 70 -2.70 -10.31 0.94
C ILE A 70 -2.90 -10.07 -0.56
N LEU A 71 -2.30 -9.01 -1.09
CA LEU A 71 -2.41 -8.67 -2.51
C LEU A 71 -1.73 -9.70 -3.39
N TYR A 72 -0.51 -10.12 -3.04
CA TYR A 72 0.19 -11.18 -3.76
C TYR A 72 -0.61 -12.48 -3.79
N TYR A 73 -1.16 -12.90 -2.65
CA TYR A 73 -2.02 -14.09 -2.57
C TYR A 73 -3.27 -13.97 -3.47
N LYS A 74 -3.85 -12.78 -3.62
CA LYS A 74 -5.06 -12.57 -4.44
C LYS A 74 -4.77 -12.43 -5.93
N PHE A 75 -3.61 -11.92 -6.30
CA PHE A 75 -3.30 -11.56 -7.69
C PHE A 75 -2.21 -12.41 -8.34
N GLU A 76 -1.61 -13.34 -7.58
CA GLU A 76 -0.69 -14.41 -8.02
C GLU A 76 0.69 -13.95 -8.53
N THR A 77 0.82 -12.73 -9.04
CA THR A 77 2.12 -12.16 -9.45
C THR A 77 2.42 -10.87 -8.71
N GLU A 78 3.71 -10.60 -8.47
CA GLU A 78 4.16 -9.37 -7.81
C GLU A 78 3.77 -8.12 -8.62
N GLU A 79 3.81 -8.23 -9.95
CA GLU A 79 3.52 -7.13 -10.86
C GLU A 79 2.04 -6.75 -10.79
N LYS A 80 1.16 -7.75 -10.89
CA LYS A 80 -0.29 -7.55 -10.85
C LYS A 80 -0.74 -7.09 -9.47
N ALA A 81 -0.13 -7.64 -8.40
CA ALA A 81 -0.37 -7.18 -7.04
C ALA A 81 0.00 -5.69 -6.85
N LEU A 82 1.09 -5.22 -7.48
CA LEU A 82 1.47 -3.82 -7.47
C LEU A 82 0.49 -2.93 -8.25
N ASP A 83 0.03 -3.36 -9.42
CA ASP A 83 -0.97 -2.59 -10.18
C ASP A 83 -2.28 -2.47 -9.39
N GLU A 84 -2.73 -3.58 -8.80
CA GLU A 84 -3.95 -3.65 -8.00
C GLU A 84 -3.83 -2.94 -6.66
N PHE A 85 -2.63 -2.86 -6.07
CA PHE A 85 -2.37 -2.04 -4.90
C PHE A 85 -2.85 -0.60 -5.12
N PHE A 86 -2.46 0.02 -6.23
CA PHE A 86 -2.87 1.39 -6.51
C PHE A 86 -4.39 1.48 -6.66
N VAL A 87 -5.01 0.61 -7.47
CA VAL A 87 -6.47 0.60 -7.69
C VAL A 87 -7.22 0.46 -6.37
N LEU A 88 -6.84 -0.51 -5.54
CA LEU A 88 -7.49 -0.80 -4.27
C LEU A 88 -7.24 0.30 -3.25
N PHE A 89 -6.04 0.88 -3.20
CA PHE A 89 -5.74 1.97 -2.30
C PHE A 89 -6.57 3.22 -2.62
N ASN A 90 -6.76 3.55 -3.90
CA ASN A 90 -7.67 4.63 -4.30
C ASN A 90 -9.13 4.32 -3.94
N THR A 91 -9.55 3.07 -4.13
CA THR A 91 -10.91 2.62 -3.81
C THR A 91 -11.19 2.74 -2.32
N PHE A 92 -10.30 2.20 -1.49
CA PHE A 92 -10.32 2.35 -0.04
C PHE A 92 -10.39 3.83 0.38
N TYR A 93 -9.51 4.66 -0.20
CA TYR A 93 -9.46 6.08 0.14
C TYR A 93 -10.77 6.80 -0.20
N LYS A 94 -11.36 6.49 -1.36
CA LYS A 94 -12.66 7.01 -1.78
C LYS A 94 -13.80 6.57 -0.89
N GLU A 95 -13.82 5.31 -0.47
CA GLU A 95 -14.84 4.81 0.44
C GLU A 95 -14.75 5.49 1.81
N LYS A 96 -13.52 5.65 2.34
CA LYS A 96 -13.24 6.22 3.66
C LYS A 96 -13.46 7.74 3.73
N TYR A 97 -12.95 8.49 2.75
CA TYR A 97 -12.91 9.96 2.79
C TYR A 97 -13.85 10.64 1.79
N LYS A 98 -14.63 9.86 1.01
CA LYS A 98 -15.55 10.37 -0.02
C LYS A 98 -14.87 11.24 -1.10
N THR A 99 -13.56 11.03 -1.31
CA THR A 99 -12.76 11.71 -2.33
C THR A 99 -11.70 10.76 -2.91
N SER A 100 -11.22 10.99 -4.13
CA SER A 100 -10.18 10.15 -4.76
C SER A 100 -8.77 10.68 -4.49
N LEU A 101 -7.78 9.78 -4.46
CA LEU A 101 -6.37 10.15 -4.40
C LEU A 101 -5.86 10.68 -5.74
N TRP A 102 -6.38 10.11 -6.83
CA TRP A 102 -6.13 10.46 -8.23
C TRP A 102 -7.36 10.15 -9.08
#